data_AF-A0A917T5R0-F1
#
_entry.id   AF-A0A917T5R0-F1
#
_cell.length_a   1.000
_cell.length_b   1.000
_cell.length_c   1.000
_cell.angle_alpha   90.00
_cell.angle_beta   90.00
_cell.angle_gamma   90.00
#
_symmetry.space_group_name_H-M   'P 1'
#
loop_
_entity.id
_entity.type
_entity.pdbx_description
1 polymer ?
#
loop_
_entity_poly.entity_id
_entity_poly.type
_entity_poly.pdbx_seq_one_letter_code
_entity_poly.pdbx_strand_id
1 'polypeptide(L)'
;MSGHRTALRLAASAAAIAAASLTLGAGPVSAAPETPTVEFSGGSVLSLLVCKSEPSAGSVSVPAESRVNFVNRLGQNATLKVDGKPVSSVQPNQAVPVVFRKGPAVEVAMTFSCGVGVVEQFKPVSIGVTNPPPAPVTKQPATTAPAGNGGGNVTNPTGKVTGGATPTGRSNRGNNGQRSTGEQGAMGTEPVDPSLLGPDATAAPAVGAEPSTPAEDRVLVEQPVAASGPARNAPTGLLALVATVCAVGVGIAAIRAIIAQRSSRASFA
;
A
#
# COMPACT_ATOMS: atom_id res chain seq x y z
N MET A 1 -32.99 -39.31 57.22
CA MET A 1 -32.96 -38.10 56.37
C MET A 1 -32.01 -38.39 55.23
N SER A 2 -32.50 -38.92 54.11
CA SER A 2 -32.77 -38.15 52.88
C SER A 2 -31.57 -37.25 52.57
N GLY A 3 -30.53 -37.70 51.87
CA GLY A 3 -30.56 -38.21 50.49
C GLY A 3 -30.18 -37.03 49.58
N HIS A 4 -29.20 -37.20 48.69
CA HIS A 4 -29.05 -36.53 47.39
C HIS A 4 -27.77 -37.08 46.72
N ARG A 5 -27.95 -38.18 45.96
CA ARG A 5 -26.97 -38.69 45.01
C ARG A 5 -27.11 -37.86 43.73
N THR A 6 -26.32 -36.80 43.56
CA THR A 6 -26.26 -36.06 42.30
C THR A 6 -25.28 -36.77 41.37
N ALA A 7 -25.86 -37.51 40.43
CA ALA A 7 -25.17 -38.27 39.41
C ALA A 7 -24.31 -37.37 38.51
N LEU A 8 -23.12 -37.90 38.20
CA LEU A 8 -22.25 -37.50 37.10
C LEU A 8 -23.04 -37.34 35.80
N ARG A 9 -22.94 -36.19 35.14
CA ARG A 9 -23.18 -36.09 33.70
C ARG A 9 -21.87 -35.74 33.00
N LEU A 10 -21.27 -36.76 32.39
CA LEU A 10 -20.25 -36.64 31.36
C LEU A 10 -20.87 -35.97 30.14
N ALA A 11 -20.48 -34.73 29.85
CA ALA A 11 -20.73 -34.11 28.56
C ALA A 11 -19.54 -34.46 27.64
N ALA A 12 -19.69 -35.54 26.88
CA ALA A 12 -18.86 -35.83 25.73
C ALA A 12 -19.38 -34.99 24.56
N SER A 13 -18.82 -33.80 24.37
CA SER A 13 -19.05 -33.00 23.17
C SER A 13 -18.06 -33.44 22.09
N ALA A 14 -18.43 -34.52 21.39
CA ALA A 14 -17.97 -34.78 20.04
C ALA A 14 -18.80 -33.89 19.11
N ALA A 15 -18.17 -32.90 18.47
CA ALA A 15 -18.79 -32.13 17.41
C ALA A 15 -17.83 -32.10 16.22
N ALA A 16 -18.17 -32.92 15.24
CA ALA A 16 -17.59 -32.95 13.92
C ALA A 16 -17.61 -31.56 13.30
N ILE A 17 -16.44 -31.02 12.96
CA ILE A 17 -16.36 -29.84 12.10
C ILE A 17 -16.34 -30.38 10.67
N ALA A 18 -17.46 -30.12 10.00
CA ALA A 18 -17.76 -30.49 8.64
C ALA A 18 -16.66 -30.05 7.67
N ALA A 19 -16.13 -31.02 6.92
CA ALA A 19 -15.46 -30.76 5.66
C ALA A 19 -16.50 -30.28 4.64
N ALA A 20 -16.81 -28.99 4.67
CA ALA A 20 -17.54 -28.33 3.60
C ALA A 20 -16.59 -28.20 2.41
N SER A 21 -16.65 -29.17 1.51
CA SER A 21 -16.07 -29.12 0.17
C SER A 21 -16.70 -27.95 -0.60
N LEU A 22 -16.05 -26.79 -0.55
CA LEU A 22 -16.30 -25.65 -1.43
C LEU A 22 -15.90 -26.03 -2.85
N THR A 23 -16.84 -26.59 -3.61
CA THR A 23 -16.77 -26.60 -5.08
C THR A 23 -17.03 -25.17 -5.57
N LEU A 24 -15.97 -24.34 -5.57
CA LEU A 24 -15.99 -23.06 -6.27
C LEU A 24 -16.08 -23.34 -7.77
N GLY A 25 -17.21 -22.98 -8.37
CA GLY A 25 -17.29 -22.80 -9.81
C GLY A 25 -16.28 -21.73 -10.23
N ALA A 26 -15.28 -22.13 -10.99
CA ALA A 26 -14.32 -21.25 -11.63
C ALA A 26 -15.00 -20.48 -12.78
N GLY A 27 -15.90 -19.56 -12.45
CA GLY A 27 -16.17 -18.44 -13.34
C GLY A 27 -14.89 -17.61 -13.45
N PRO A 28 -14.56 -17.01 -14.61
CA PRO A 28 -13.49 -16.04 -14.68
C PRO A 28 -13.94 -14.84 -13.85
N VAL A 29 -13.59 -14.84 -12.57
CA VAL A 29 -13.56 -13.63 -11.77
C VAL A 29 -12.50 -12.77 -12.44
N SER A 30 -12.94 -11.85 -13.29
CA SER A 30 -12.14 -10.67 -13.62
C SER A 30 -11.93 -9.93 -12.31
N ALA A 31 -10.91 -10.35 -11.56
CA ALA A 31 -10.38 -9.58 -10.46
C ALA A 31 -10.13 -8.18 -11.02
N ALA A 32 -10.63 -7.16 -10.31
CA ALA A 32 -10.30 -5.78 -10.64
C ALA A 32 -8.78 -5.71 -10.90
N PRO A 33 -8.32 -5.01 -11.95
CA PRO A 33 -6.93 -5.03 -12.36
C PRO A 33 -6.06 -4.72 -11.13
N GLU A 34 -5.34 -5.73 -10.65
CA GLU A 34 -4.51 -5.60 -9.46
C GLU A 34 -3.44 -4.58 -9.80
N THR A 35 -3.53 -3.41 -9.17
CA THR A 35 -2.50 -2.39 -9.36
C THR A 35 -1.18 -2.96 -8.84
N PRO A 36 -0.14 -3.07 -9.70
CA PRO A 36 1.13 -3.66 -9.29
C PRO A 36 1.66 -2.90 -8.08
N THR A 37 2.04 -3.66 -7.06
CA THR A 37 2.46 -3.11 -5.77
C THR A 37 3.86 -3.62 -5.45
N VAL A 38 4.76 -2.69 -5.14
CA VAL A 38 6.13 -2.98 -4.72
C VAL A 38 6.29 -2.50 -3.28
N GLU A 39 6.51 -3.44 -2.38
CA GLU A 39 6.73 -3.14 -0.97
C GLU A 39 8.24 -3.03 -0.70
N PHE A 40 8.66 -1.95 -0.05
CA PHE A 40 10.03 -1.84 0.46
C PHE A 40 10.03 -2.23 1.93
N SER A 41 10.79 -3.28 2.22
CA SER A 41 10.94 -3.86 3.56
C SER A 41 12.38 -3.78 4.02
N GLY A 42 12.58 -4.00 5.31
CA GLY A 42 13.87 -3.82 5.98
C GLY A 42 13.70 -2.95 7.21
N GLY A 43 14.70 -2.12 7.48
CA GLY A 43 14.76 -1.27 8.66
C GLY A 43 16.06 -1.44 9.43
N SER A 44 16.16 -0.68 10.52
CA SER A 44 17.28 -0.76 11.46
C SER A 44 17.01 -1.90 12.44
N VAL A 45 17.61 -3.05 12.19
CA VAL A 45 17.62 -4.16 13.16
C VAL A 45 18.45 -3.71 14.36
N LEU A 46 17.82 -3.66 15.54
CA LEU A 46 18.28 -3.08 16.82
C LEU A 46 19.64 -3.55 17.38
N SER A 47 20.47 -4.23 16.59
CA SER A 47 21.81 -4.70 16.99
C SER A 47 22.80 -4.75 15.84
N LEU A 48 22.45 -4.27 14.64
CA LEU A 48 23.35 -4.33 13.48
C LEU A 48 23.55 -2.94 12.92
N LEU A 49 24.83 -2.60 12.70
CA LEU A 49 25.35 -1.38 12.08
C LEU A 49 24.95 -1.27 10.59
N VAL A 50 23.82 -1.84 10.18
CA VAL A 50 23.39 -1.88 8.78
C VAL A 50 21.93 -1.50 8.67
N CYS A 51 21.67 -0.47 7.88
CA CYS A 51 20.35 -0.12 7.42
C CYS A 51 20.08 -0.79 6.09
N LYS A 52 18.94 -1.46 5.99
CA LYS A 52 18.56 -2.13 4.75
C LYS A 52 17.20 -1.66 4.26
N SER A 53 17.10 -1.41 2.95
CA SER A 53 15.85 -1.23 2.22
C SER A 53 15.88 -2.15 1.02
N GLU A 54 14.97 -3.12 1.00
CA GLU A 54 14.88 -4.14 -0.04
C GLU A 54 13.46 -4.18 -0.62
N PRO A 55 13.31 -3.97 -1.94
CA PRO A 55 12.01 -4.08 -2.60
C PRO A 55 11.58 -5.54 -2.68
N SER A 56 10.27 -5.77 -2.69
CA SER A 56 9.67 -7.11 -2.84
C SER A 56 9.99 -7.77 -4.19
N ALA A 57 10.40 -6.98 -5.20
CA ALA A 57 10.86 -7.44 -6.50
C ALA A 57 12.05 -6.60 -6.96
N GLY A 58 13.04 -7.22 -7.62
CA GLY A 58 14.19 -6.51 -8.19
C GLY A 58 13.90 -5.81 -9.52
N SER A 59 12.91 -6.29 -10.27
CA SER A 59 12.40 -5.62 -11.47
C SER A 59 10.91 -5.88 -11.65
N VAL A 60 10.23 -4.94 -12.30
CA VAL A 60 8.79 -5.01 -12.62
C VAL A 60 8.59 -4.50 -14.03
N SER A 61 7.84 -5.23 -14.86
CA SER A 61 7.42 -4.75 -16.18
C SER A 61 5.96 -4.32 -16.14
N VAL A 62 5.69 -3.08 -16.55
CA VAL A 62 4.35 -2.50 -16.55
C VAL A 62 4.02 -1.89 -17.92
N PRO A 63 2.77 -1.94 -18.37
CA PRO A 63 2.36 -1.20 -19.57
C PRO A 63 2.59 0.31 -19.44
N ALA A 64 2.74 1.00 -20.56
CA ALA A 64 2.66 2.46 -20.61
C ALA A 64 1.38 2.98 -19.91
N GLU A 65 1.49 4.13 -19.25
CA GLU A 65 0.44 4.78 -18.45
C GLU A 65 -0.06 3.95 -17.25
N SER A 66 0.72 2.95 -16.80
CA SER A 66 0.36 2.13 -15.65
C SER A 66 0.76 2.77 -14.33
N ARG A 67 -0.06 2.50 -13.31
CA ARG A 67 0.18 2.92 -11.93
C ARG A 67 0.82 1.78 -11.13
N VAL A 68 1.91 2.09 -10.44
CA VAL A 68 2.55 1.19 -9.47
C VAL A 68 2.47 1.82 -8.10
N ASN A 69 2.07 1.03 -7.09
CA ASN A 69 2.05 1.48 -5.70
C ASN A 69 3.37 1.11 -5.02
N PHE A 70 4.10 2.09 -4.51
CA PHE A 70 5.31 1.87 -3.72
C PHE A 70 5.00 2.00 -2.23
N VAL A 71 5.08 0.90 -1.50
CA VAL A 71 4.66 0.83 -0.09
C VAL A 71 5.87 0.89 0.82
N ASN A 72 5.83 1.78 1.82
CA ASN A 72 6.85 1.86 2.86
C ASN A 72 6.52 0.90 4.02
N ARG A 73 7.24 -0.23 4.10
CA ARG A 73 7.18 -1.19 5.21
C ARG A 73 8.43 -1.16 6.10
N LEU A 74 9.25 -0.11 6.02
CA LEU A 74 10.50 0.02 6.77
C LEU A 74 10.29 0.34 8.26
N GLY A 75 9.05 0.64 8.66
CA GLY A 75 8.71 0.98 10.05
C GLY A 75 9.05 2.42 10.45
N GLN A 76 9.59 3.23 9.54
CA GLN A 76 9.97 4.63 9.75
C GLN A 76 9.75 5.47 8.49
N ASN A 77 9.86 6.79 8.60
CA ASN A 77 9.77 7.69 7.45
C ASN A 77 10.90 7.37 6.45
N ALA A 78 10.56 7.30 5.17
CA ALA A 78 11.50 7.10 4.09
C ALA A 78 11.22 8.05 2.92
N THR A 79 12.26 8.39 2.17
CA THR A 79 12.17 9.17 0.94
C THR A 79 12.19 8.24 -0.25
N LEU A 80 11.15 8.32 -1.07
CA LEU A 80 11.11 7.69 -2.38
C LEU A 80 12.00 8.49 -3.35
N LYS A 81 12.90 7.78 -4.01
CA LYS A 81 13.79 8.31 -5.04
C LYS A 81 13.48 7.65 -6.38
N VAL A 82 13.43 8.45 -7.43
CA VAL A 82 13.25 8.01 -8.82
C VAL A 82 14.47 8.50 -9.60
N ASP A 83 15.20 7.57 -10.22
CA ASP A 83 16.48 7.82 -10.89
C ASP A 83 17.47 8.59 -9.99
N GLY A 84 17.51 8.19 -8.72
CA GLY A 84 18.35 8.81 -7.68
C GLY A 84 17.84 10.16 -7.12
N LYS A 85 16.83 10.78 -7.73
CA LYS A 85 16.28 12.06 -7.30
C LYS A 85 15.15 11.87 -6.27
N PRO A 86 15.14 12.61 -5.14
CA PRO A 86 14.06 12.52 -4.17
C PRO A 86 12.77 13.11 -4.75
N VAL A 87 11.68 12.33 -4.70
CA VAL A 87 10.38 12.76 -5.24
C VAL A 87 9.32 12.95 -4.16
N SER A 88 9.34 12.14 -3.10
CA SER A 88 8.30 12.17 -2.07
C SER A 88 8.80 11.56 -0.76
N SER A 89 8.31 12.08 0.37
CA SER A 89 8.49 11.47 1.70
C SER A 89 7.26 10.62 2.03
N VAL A 90 7.50 9.38 2.46
CA VAL A 90 6.50 8.34 2.66
C VAL A 90 6.54 7.92 4.12
N GLN A 91 5.43 8.09 4.83
CA GLN A 91 5.34 7.66 6.24
C GLN A 91 5.30 6.13 6.35
N PRO A 92 5.53 5.57 7.55
CA PRO A 92 5.38 4.14 7.78
C PRO A 92 3.99 3.64 7.37
N ASN A 93 3.94 2.51 6.66
CA ASN A 93 2.70 1.89 6.17
C ASN A 93 1.86 2.78 5.23
N GLN A 94 2.48 3.76 4.59
CA GLN A 94 1.88 4.49 3.47
C GLN A 94 2.36 3.93 2.13
N ALA A 95 1.57 4.20 1.10
CA ALA A 95 1.86 3.88 -0.28
C ALA A 95 1.89 5.17 -1.11
N VAL A 96 2.82 5.25 -2.06
CA VAL A 96 2.84 6.33 -3.06
C VAL A 96 2.49 5.72 -4.41
N PRO A 97 1.37 6.12 -5.03
CA PRO A 97 1.07 5.74 -6.40
C PRO A 97 1.97 6.54 -7.35
N VAL A 98 2.60 5.85 -8.28
CA VAL A 98 3.44 6.45 -9.31
C VAL A 98 3.00 5.94 -10.67
N VAL A 99 2.69 6.87 -11.58
CA VAL A 99 2.25 6.55 -12.94
C VAL A 99 3.44 6.67 -13.88
N PHE A 100 3.74 5.57 -14.58
CA PHE A 100 4.82 5.48 -15.55
C PHE A 100 4.24 5.62 -16.95
N ARG A 101 4.55 6.73 -17.63
CA ARG A 101 3.99 7.02 -18.94
C ARG A 101 4.71 6.25 -20.04
N LYS A 102 6.01 6.52 -20.20
CA LYS A 102 6.82 6.05 -21.33
C LYS A 102 8.30 6.23 -20.99
N GLY A 103 9.16 5.35 -21.47
CA GLY A 103 10.61 5.53 -21.36
C GLY A 103 11.41 4.25 -21.16
N PRO A 104 12.75 4.38 -21.07
CA PRO A 104 13.62 3.28 -20.66
C PRO A 104 13.31 2.84 -19.22
N ALA A 105 13.96 1.76 -18.77
CA ALA A 105 13.81 1.30 -17.40
C ALA A 105 14.10 2.42 -16.39
N VAL A 106 13.18 2.64 -15.43
CA VAL A 106 13.29 3.66 -14.38
C VAL A 106 13.72 2.98 -13.09
N GLU A 107 14.71 3.54 -12.39
CA GLU A 107 15.15 3.00 -11.11
C GLU A 107 14.42 3.70 -9.96
N VAL A 108 13.74 2.92 -9.11
CA VAL A 108 13.06 3.44 -7.93
C VAL A 108 13.72 2.87 -6.69
N ALA A 109 14.08 3.72 -5.75
CA ALA A 109 14.65 3.30 -4.47
C ALA A 109 13.94 4.02 -3.33
N MET A 110 13.77 3.34 -2.20
CA MET A 110 13.27 3.96 -0.98
C MET A 110 14.41 4.03 0.04
N THR A 111 14.80 5.25 0.42
CA THR A 111 15.95 5.51 1.30
C THR A 111 15.52 6.19 2.58
N PHE A 112 16.22 5.98 3.67
CA PHE A 112 15.95 6.63 4.95
C PHE A 112 17.25 6.98 5.64
N SER A 113 17.24 7.98 6.52
CA SER A 113 18.45 8.41 7.22
C SER A 113 18.87 7.38 8.25
N CYS A 114 20.10 6.89 8.13
CA CYS A 114 20.72 6.04 9.12
C CYS A 114 21.58 6.87 10.07
N GLY A 115 21.71 6.41 11.32
CA GLY A 115 22.61 7.05 12.27
C GLY A 115 24.05 7.08 11.76
N VAL A 116 24.86 8.00 12.29
CA VAL A 116 26.30 8.06 11.97
C VAL A 116 26.99 6.72 12.28
N GLY A 117 27.82 6.23 11.36
CA GLY A 117 28.53 4.95 11.51
C GLY A 117 27.73 3.70 11.12
N VAL A 118 26.52 3.86 10.59
CA VAL A 118 25.70 2.76 10.07
C VAL A 118 25.89 2.64 8.56
N VAL A 119 26.12 1.43 8.07
CA VAL A 119 26.25 1.13 6.64
C VAL A 119 24.86 1.12 5.99
N GLU A 120 24.66 1.95 4.97
CA GLU A 120 23.42 2.04 4.21
C GLU A 120 23.42 1.06 3.04
N GLN A 121 22.43 0.16 3.00
CA GLN A 121 22.22 -0.81 1.93
C GLN A 121 20.80 -0.65 1.36
N PHE A 122 20.67 0.21 0.37
CA PHE A 122 19.39 0.46 -0.30
C PHE A 122 19.42 -0.14 -1.70
N LYS A 123 18.57 -1.15 -1.94
CA LYS A 123 18.44 -1.78 -3.26
C LYS A 123 17.37 -1.05 -4.09
N PRO A 124 17.69 -0.64 -5.33
CA PRO A 124 16.68 -0.12 -6.24
C PRO A 124 15.85 -1.26 -6.85
N VAL A 125 14.66 -0.92 -7.33
CA VAL A 125 13.85 -1.74 -8.25
C VAL A 125 13.88 -1.11 -9.63
N SER A 126 14.08 -1.92 -10.67
CA SER A 126 14.03 -1.45 -12.07
C SER A 126 12.64 -1.64 -12.66
N ILE A 127 11.99 -0.55 -13.06
CA ILE A 127 10.65 -0.56 -13.67
C ILE A 127 10.78 -0.45 -15.18
N GLY A 128 10.52 -1.55 -15.90
CA GLY A 128 10.45 -1.56 -17.35
C GLY A 128 9.06 -1.14 -17.83
N VAL A 129 8.99 -0.13 -18.70
CA VAL A 129 7.72 0.28 -19.32
C VAL A 129 7.58 -0.39 -20.68
N THR A 130 6.60 -1.29 -20.82
CA THR A 130 6.32 -1.99 -22.08
C THR A 130 5.25 -1.23 -22.86
N ASN A 131 5.55 -0.86 -24.10
CA ASN A 131 4.54 -0.31 -24.99
C ASN A 131 3.57 -1.43 -25.42
N PRO A 132 2.26 -1.18 -25.45
CA PRO A 132 1.31 -2.12 -26.00
C PRO A 132 1.74 -2.53 -27.41
N PRO A 133 1.68 -3.83 -27.77
CA PRO A 133 1.90 -4.24 -29.15
C PRO A 133 1.01 -3.40 -30.07
N PRO A 134 1.53 -2.88 -31.21
CA PRO A 134 0.69 -2.20 -32.19
C PRO A 134 -0.52 -3.06 -32.48
N ALA A 135 -1.73 -2.49 -32.40
CA ALA A 135 -2.94 -3.21 -32.73
C ALA A 135 -2.74 -3.89 -34.09
N PRO A 136 -3.04 -5.19 -34.24
CA PRO A 136 -2.86 -5.88 -35.50
C PRO A 136 -3.60 -5.07 -36.54
N VAL A 137 -2.86 -4.55 -37.52
CA VAL A 137 -3.43 -3.79 -38.63
C VAL A 137 -4.35 -4.78 -39.31
N THR A 138 -5.66 -4.68 -39.05
CA THR A 138 -6.66 -5.50 -39.73
C THR A 138 -6.42 -5.20 -41.20
N LYS A 139 -5.82 -6.14 -41.93
CA LYS A 139 -5.61 -6.01 -43.36
C LYS A 139 -7.00 -5.77 -43.91
N GLN A 140 -7.27 -4.50 -44.23
CA GLN A 140 -8.53 -4.09 -44.84
C GLN A 140 -8.68 -5.01 -46.05
N PRO A 141 -9.78 -5.80 -46.14
CA PRO A 141 -9.98 -6.69 -47.25
C PRO A 141 -9.79 -5.87 -48.51
N ALA A 142 -8.86 -6.29 -49.37
CA ALA A 142 -8.64 -5.63 -50.65
C ALA A 142 -9.98 -5.65 -51.38
N THR A 143 -10.64 -4.49 -51.45
CA THR A 143 -11.79 -4.30 -52.32
C THR A 143 -11.31 -4.54 -53.74
N THR A 144 -11.60 -5.73 -54.25
CA THR A 144 -11.50 -6.07 -55.67
C THR A 144 -12.24 -5.00 -56.46
N ALA A 145 -11.50 -4.22 -57.23
CA ALA A 145 -12.04 -3.22 -58.14
C ALA A 145 -12.97 -3.92 -59.17
N PRO A 146 -14.24 -3.49 -59.31
CA PRO A 146 -15.00 -3.78 -60.50
C PRO A 146 -14.47 -2.88 -61.62
N ALA A 147 -13.96 -3.50 -62.69
CA ALA A 147 -13.81 -2.84 -63.97
C ALA A 147 -15.22 -2.51 -64.49
N GLY A 148 -15.55 -1.22 -64.62
CA GLY A 148 -16.87 -0.77 -65.04
C GLY A 148 -16.91 0.69 -65.43
N ASN A 149 -16.70 0.93 -66.73
CA ASN A 149 -16.98 2.18 -67.45
C ASN A 149 -18.37 2.74 -67.13
N GLY A 150 -18.49 4.05 -66.91
CA GLY A 150 -19.78 4.73 -66.94
C GLY A 150 -19.72 6.17 -66.44
N GLY A 151 -19.68 7.12 -67.38
CA GLY A 151 -19.77 8.54 -67.09
C GLY A 151 -21.11 8.91 -66.45
N GLY A 152 -21.06 9.87 -65.53
CA GLY A 152 -22.23 10.40 -64.84
C GLY A 152 -21.90 11.67 -64.07
N ASN A 153 -22.06 12.81 -64.75
CA ASN A 153 -22.21 14.14 -64.16
C ASN A 153 -23.31 14.11 -63.09
N VAL A 154 -23.03 14.34 -61.81
CA VAL A 154 -23.99 14.96 -60.87
C VAL A 154 -23.26 15.77 -59.80
N THR A 155 -23.80 16.97 -59.61
CA THR A 155 -23.47 18.12 -58.77
C THR A 155 -23.27 17.89 -57.27
N ASN A 156 -22.37 18.71 -56.72
CA ASN A 156 -22.27 19.25 -55.36
C ASN A 156 -23.58 19.24 -54.53
N PRO A 157 -23.50 19.05 -53.20
CA PRO A 157 -23.59 20.27 -52.38
C PRO A 157 -22.64 20.32 -51.17
N THR A 158 -22.18 21.55 -50.97
CA THR A 158 -21.54 22.15 -49.81
C THR A 158 -22.30 21.85 -48.50
N GLY A 159 -21.72 20.99 -47.65
CA GLY A 159 -22.19 20.71 -46.29
C GLY A 159 -21.26 21.30 -45.24
N LYS A 160 -21.47 22.57 -44.90
CA LYS A 160 -20.85 23.29 -43.78
C LYS A 160 -21.49 22.80 -42.47
N VAL A 161 -20.74 22.15 -41.58
CA VAL A 161 -21.18 21.90 -40.19
C VAL A 161 -20.23 22.59 -39.22
N THR A 162 -20.73 23.71 -38.72
CA THR A 162 -20.22 24.49 -37.60
C THR A 162 -20.84 23.93 -36.30
N GLY A 163 -20.04 23.70 -35.26
CA GLY A 163 -20.51 23.42 -33.90
C GLY A 163 -19.41 22.66 -33.12
N GLY A 164 -18.75 23.19 -32.10
CA GLY A 164 -19.14 24.21 -31.14
C GLY A 164 -19.77 23.53 -29.92
N ALA A 165 -18.96 22.96 -29.02
CA ALA A 165 -19.37 22.61 -27.66
C ALA A 165 -18.16 22.48 -26.72
N THR A 166 -17.85 23.58 -26.05
CA THR A 166 -16.99 23.66 -24.87
C THR A 166 -17.78 23.17 -23.65
N PRO A 167 -17.28 22.24 -22.82
CA PRO A 167 -17.82 22.04 -21.49
C PRO A 167 -17.08 22.95 -20.50
N THR A 168 -17.58 24.17 -20.34
CA THR A 168 -17.35 24.97 -19.12
C THR A 168 -18.45 24.66 -18.12
N GLY A 169 -18.08 24.06 -16.99
CA GLY A 169 -18.94 24.04 -15.80
C GLY A 169 -18.75 22.85 -14.89
N ARG A 170 -18.12 23.07 -13.72
CA ARG A 170 -18.85 23.11 -12.45
C ARG A 170 -17.95 23.62 -11.32
N SER A 171 -18.20 24.86 -10.92
CA SER A 171 -17.90 25.37 -9.57
C SER A 171 -18.83 24.65 -8.60
N ASN A 172 -18.28 23.92 -7.63
CA ASN A 172 -19.02 23.49 -6.44
C ASN A 172 -18.39 24.11 -5.19
N ARG A 173 -19.01 25.24 -4.83
CA ARG A 173 -19.04 25.90 -3.54
C ARG A 173 -19.66 24.96 -2.48
N GLY A 174 -19.01 24.85 -1.32
CA GLY A 174 -19.52 24.17 -0.12
C GLY A 174 -18.36 23.88 0.83
N ASN A 175 -17.92 24.82 1.66
CA ASN A 175 -18.54 25.20 2.94
C ASN A 175 -18.70 24.00 3.89
N ASN A 176 -17.69 23.75 4.71
CA ASN A 176 -17.90 23.22 6.04
C ASN A 176 -16.78 23.71 6.95
N GLY A 177 -17.09 24.77 7.70
CA GLY A 177 -16.38 25.06 8.92
C GLY A 177 -16.69 23.96 9.94
N GLN A 178 -15.65 23.40 10.55
CA GLN A 178 -15.82 22.72 11.81
C GLN A 178 -14.85 23.27 12.84
N ARG A 179 -15.48 23.97 13.77
CA ARG A 179 -15.00 24.61 14.99
C ARG A 179 -14.90 23.52 16.06
N SER A 180 -13.76 23.43 16.74
CA SER A 180 -13.57 22.89 18.10
C SER A 180 -12.19 23.40 18.53
N THR A 181 -11.99 24.42 19.37
CA THR A 181 -12.42 24.72 20.75
C THR A 181 -12.28 23.55 21.73
N GLY A 182 -11.37 23.75 22.70
CA GLY A 182 -11.07 22.89 23.87
C GLY A 182 -9.67 22.27 23.74
N GLU A 183 -8.72 22.40 24.67
CA GLU A 183 -8.76 22.89 26.04
C GLU A 183 -7.33 23.06 26.54
N GLN A 184 -7.13 24.04 27.43
CA GLN A 184 -5.87 24.40 28.07
C GLN A 184 -5.37 23.32 29.02
N GLY A 185 -4.07 23.01 28.94
CA GLY A 185 -3.32 22.29 29.97
C GLY A 185 -1.97 22.97 30.15
N ALA A 186 -1.93 23.96 31.04
CA ALA A 186 -0.73 24.69 31.42
C ALA A 186 0.12 23.86 32.39
N MET A 187 1.40 23.63 32.09
CA MET A 187 2.41 23.28 33.08
C MET A 187 3.81 23.72 32.60
N GLY A 188 4.33 24.77 33.25
CA GLY A 188 5.75 24.97 33.58
C GLY A 188 6.76 25.16 32.45
N THR A 189 6.94 26.41 31.98
CA THR A 189 8.19 26.84 31.33
C THR A 189 9.00 27.68 32.31
N GLU A 190 10.17 27.17 32.70
CA GLU A 190 11.25 27.96 33.28
C GLU A 190 11.67 29.11 32.34
N PRO A 191 12.13 30.26 32.87
CA PRO A 191 12.60 31.37 32.06
C PRO A 191 13.96 31.01 31.43
N VAL A 192 13.98 30.79 30.13
CA VAL A 192 15.23 30.69 29.37
C VAL A 192 15.69 32.09 29.00
N ASP A 193 16.89 32.46 29.46
CA ASP A 193 17.55 33.75 29.22
C ASP A 193 17.82 33.95 27.71
N PRO A 194 17.23 34.99 27.05
CA PRO A 194 17.41 35.23 25.62
C PRO A 194 18.75 35.89 25.26
N SER A 195 19.66 36.10 26.20
CA SER A 195 20.85 36.95 26.00
C SER A 195 22.07 36.24 25.38
N LEU A 196 21.93 35.00 24.90
CA LEU A 196 23.00 34.24 24.24
C LEU A 196 22.79 34.00 22.73
N LEU A 197 21.83 34.69 22.10
CA LEU A 197 21.64 34.64 20.65
C LEU A 197 22.54 35.66 19.96
N GLY A 198 23.69 35.19 19.47
CA GLY A 198 24.58 35.97 18.60
C GLY A 198 23.89 36.39 17.28
N PRO A 199 24.32 37.50 16.68
CA PRO A 199 23.79 37.96 15.40
C PRO A 199 24.59 37.34 14.24
N ASP A 200 24.22 36.16 13.75
CA ASP A 200 24.54 35.75 12.37
C ASP A 200 23.91 34.40 12.02
N ALA A 201 22.90 34.42 11.15
CA ALA A 201 22.67 33.46 10.07
C ALA A 201 21.32 33.77 9.40
N THR A 202 21.38 34.83 8.61
CA THR A 202 20.61 35.06 7.39
C THR A 202 20.20 33.76 6.66
N ALA A 203 18.96 33.79 6.16
CA ALA A 203 18.35 32.92 5.14
C ALA A 203 17.78 31.57 5.61
N ALA A 204 16.49 31.61 5.92
CA ALA A 204 15.59 30.52 5.57
C ALA A 204 15.50 30.39 4.04
N PRO A 205 15.75 29.21 3.44
CA PRO A 205 15.22 28.93 2.12
C PRO A 205 13.81 28.36 2.31
N ALA A 206 12.81 29.21 2.06
CA ALA A 206 11.55 28.71 1.53
C ALA A 206 11.88 28.09 0.16
N VAL A 207 12.12 26.79 0.14
CA VAL A 207 12.23 26.03 -1.11
C VAL A 207 10.81 25.94 -1.69
N GLY A 208 10.42 26.98 -2.41
CA GLY A 208 9.52 26.81 -3.54
C GLY A 208 10.20 25.82 -4.47
N ALA A 209 9.66 24.62 -4.56
CA ALA A 209 10.09 23.64 -5.54
C ALA A 209 9.86 24.23 -6.93
N GLU A 210 10.92 24.77 -7.54
CA GLU A 210 10.94 25.06 -8.95
C GLU A 210 10.80 23.74 -9.73
N PRO A 211 9.86 23.64 -10.69
CA PRO A 211 9.58 22.41 -11.42
C PRO A 211 10.78 22.06 -12.31
N SER A 212 11.42 20.95 -12.00
CA SER A 212 12.55 20.44 -12.76
C SER A 212 12.04 19.68 -13.98
N THR A 213 12.12 20.33 -15.14
CA THR A 213 12.17 19.73 -16.49
C THR A 213 13.07 18.47 -16.56
N PRO A 214 13.12 17.68 -17.66
CA PRO A 214 12.12 17.01 -18.49
C PRO A 214 11.83 15.56 -18.01
N ALA A 215 12.30 15.17 -16.82
CA ALA A 215 12.01 13.84 -16.24
C ALA A 215 10.55 13.71 -15.76
N GLU A 216 9.92 14.84 -15.43
CA GLU A 216 8.52 14.92 -14.98
C GLU A 216 7.51 14.44 -16.02
N ASP A 217 7.84 14.46 -17.32
CA ASP A 217 6.91 13.97 -18.35
C ASP A 217 6.85 12.43 -18.41
N ARG A 218 7.81 11.72 -17.81
CA ARG A 218 7.85 10.25 -17.82
C ARG A 218 7.15 9.64 -16.62
N VAL A 219 7.23 10.31 -15.47
CA VAL A 219 6.79 9.79 -14.18
C VAL A 219 5.94 10.83 -13.48
N LEU A 220 4.69 10.50 -13.21
CA LEU A 220 3.80 11.31 -12.39
C LEU A 220 3.68 10.69 -11.00
N VAL A 221 4.13 11.43 -9.99
CA VAL A 221 4.06 11.00 -8.58
C VAL A 221 2.79 11.59 -7.97
N GLU A 222 1.95 10.72 -7.43
CA GLU A 222 0.72 11.15 -6.76
C GLU A 222 0.91 11.32 -5.25
N GLN A 223 -0.09 11.92 -4.60
CA GLN A 223 -0.05 12.14 -3.15
C GLN A 223 -0.01 10.79 -2.40
N PRO A 224 0.79 10.66 -1.32
CA PRO A 224 0.82 9.46 -0.51
C PRO A 224 -0.57 9.11 0.04
N VAL A 225 -0.94 7.83 -0.07
CA VAL A 225 -2.19 7.26 0.43
C VAL A 225 -1.89 6.20 1.49
N ALA A 226 -2.88 5.88 2.33
CA ALA A 226 -2.75 4.77 3.26
C ALA A 226 -2.57 3.44 2.47
N ALA A 227 -1.59 2.63 2.85
CA ALA A 227 -1.39 1.35 2.18
C ALA A 227 -2.58 0.43 2.46
N SER A 228 -3.16 -0.13 1.39
CA SER A 228 -4.21 -1.13 1.53
C SER A 228 -3.58 -2.45 2.02
N GLY A 229 -4.09 -2.99 3.11
CA GLY A 229 -3.67 -4.28 3.67
C GLY A 229 -3.05 -4.18 5.06
N PRO A 230 -3.15 -5.28 5.85
CA PRO A 230 -2.64 -5.31 7.22
C PRO A 230 -1.13 -5.04 7.23
N ALA A 231 -0.70 -4.13 8.10
CA ALA A 231 0.72 -3.87 8.31
C ALA A 231 1.40 -5.16 8.77
N ARG A 232 2.24 -5.76 7.92
CA ARG A 232 2.97 -7.00 8.23
C ARG A 232 3.93 -6.88 9.42
N ASN A 233 4.24 -5.65 9.83
CA ASN A 233 5.14 -5.33 10.93
C ASN A 233 4.43 -4.77 12.17
N ALA A 234 3.09 -4.84 12.24
CA ALA A 234 2.44 -4.57 13.51
C ALA A 234 2.84 -5.69 14.50
N PRO A 235 3.05 -5.38 15.81
CA PRO A 235 3.34 -6.37 16.84
C PRO A 235 2.22 -7.40 17.06
N THR A 236 1.18 -7.41 16.21
CA THR A 236 0.13 -8.42 16.17
C THR A 236 0.68 -9.84 16.02
N GLY A 237 1.78 -10.05 15.30
CA GLY A 237 2.42 -11.37 15.23
C GLY A 237 2.95 -11.83 16.59
N LEU A 238 3.60 -10.93 17.33
CA LEU A 238 4.14 -11.24 18.66
C LEU A 238 3.01 -11.40 19.69
N LEU A 239 2.00 -10.53 19.65
CA LEU A 239 0.82 -10.64 20.51
C LEU A 239 0.04 -11.94 20.23
N ALA A 240 -0.11 -12.33 18.96
CA ALA A 240 -0.72 -13.59 18.59
C ALA A 240 0.09 -14.77 19.12
N LEU A 241 1.43 -14.73 19.02
CA LEU A 241 2.30 -15.77 19.55
C LEU A 241 2.17 -15.87 21.08
N VAL A 242 2.23 -14.74 21.79
CA VAL A 242 2.03 -14.70 23.25
C VAL A 242 0.64 -15.25 23.63
N ALA A 243 -0.41 -14.86 22.91
CA ALA A 243 -1.77 -15.36 23.15
C ALA A 243 -1.86 -16.89 22.95
N THR A 244 -1.21 -17.42 21.91
CA THR A 244 -1.15 -18.88 21.69
C THR A 244 -0.40 -19.62 22.80
N VAL A 245 0.73 -19.08 23.27
CA VAL A 245 1.49 -19.66 24.37
C VAL A 245 0.69 -19.64 25.67
N CYS A 246 0.00 -18.54 25.96
CA CYS A 246 -0.90 -18.44 27.12
C CYS A 246 -2.05 -19.47 27.04
N ALA A 247 -2.70 -19.60 25.87
CA ALA A 247 -3.78 -20.58 25.69
C ALA A 247 -3.30 -22.03 25.89
N VAL A 248 -2.11 -22.37 25.39
CA VAL A 248 -1.50 -23.70 25.59
C VAL A 248 -1.15 -23.92 27.06
N GLY A 249 -0.56 -22.94 27.74
CA GLY A 249 -0.22 -23.03 29.17
C GLY A 249 -1.45 -23.24 30.07
N VAL A 250 -2.52 -22.47 29.83
CA VAL A 250 -3.79 -22.61 30.56
C VAL A 250 -4.43 -23.97 30.28
N GLY A 251 -4.38 -24.46 29.04
CA GLY A 251 -4.89 -25.78 28.66
C GLY A 251 -4.22 -26.93 29.44
N ILE A 252 -2.89 -26.91 29.56
CA ILE A 252 -2.14 -27.93 30.31
C ILE A 252 -2.49 -27.90 31.81
N ALA A 253 -2.62 -26.71 32.40
CA ALA A 253 -3.00 -26.55 33.80
C ALA A 253 -4.43 -27.10 34.08
N ALA A 254 -5.38 -26.81 33.18
CA ALA A 254 -6.75 -27.30 33.29
C ALA A 254 -6.84 -28.83 33.24
N ILE A 255 -6.08 -29.49 32.35
CA ILE A 255 -6.04 -30.95 32.27
C ILE A 255 -5.53 -31.57 33.58
N ARG A 256 -4.47 -31.00 34.17
CA ARG A 256 -3.96 -31.48 35.48
C ARG A 256 -5.00 -31.31 36.60
N ALA A 257 -5.72 -30.20 36.62
CA ALA A 257 -6.78 -29.96 37.61
C ALA A 257 -7.91 -31.00 37.50
N ILE A 258 -8.33 -31.37 36.29
CA ILE A 258 -9.38 -32.39 36.06
C ILE A 258 -8.93 -33.77 36.56
N ILE A 259 -7.67 -34.16 36.33
CA ILE A 259 -7.12 -35.43 36.80
C ILE A 259 -7.07 -35.48 38.33
N ALA A 260 -6.60 -34.40 38.97
CA ALA A 260 -6.55 -34.29 40.43
C ALA A 260 -7.94 -34.36 41.08
N GLN A 261 -8.96 -33.75 40.46
CA GLN A 261 -10.33 -33.84 40.94
C GLN A 261 -10.89 -35.27 40.87
N ARG A 262 -10.50 -36.05 39.85
CA ARG A 262 -10.93 -37.46 39.72
C ARG A 262 -10.25 -38.37 40.73
N SER A 263 -8.95 -38.19 41.01
CA SER A 263 -8.25 -39.01 42.00
C SER A 263 -8.78 -38.80 43.42
N SER A 264 -9.10 -37.56 43.78
CA SER A 264 -9.65 -37.27 45.12
C SER A 264 -11.02 -37.91 45.33
N ARG A 265 -11.86 -38.05 44.29
CA ARG A 265 -13.17 -38.71 44.42
C ARG A 265 -13.08 -40.23 44.52
N ALA A 266 -12.03 -40.85 44.00
CA ALA A 266 -11.83 -42.30 44.10
C ALA A 266 -11.29 -42.75 45.46
N SER A 267 -10.62 -41.85 46.21
CA SER A 267 -10.01 -42.19 47.49
C SER A 267 -10.97 -42.14 48.69
N PHE A 268 -12.20 -41.67 48.52
CA PHE A 268 -13.22 -41.56 49.59
C PHE A 268 -14.40 -42.53 49.41
N ALA A 269 -14.27 -43.54 48.53
CA ALA A 269 -15.21 -44.64 48.37
C ALA A 269 -14.54 -45.95 48.80
#